data_AF-A0A914TTM9-F1
#
_entry.id   AF-A0A914TTM9-F1
#
_cell.length_a   1.000
_cell.length_b   1.000
_cell.length_c   1.000
_cell.angle_alpha   90.00
_cell.angle_beta   90.00
_cell.angle_gamma   90.00
#
_symmetry.space_group_name_H-M   'P 1'
#
loop_
_entity.id
_entity.type
_entity.pdbx_description
1 polymer ?
#
loop_
_entity_poly.entity_id
_entity_poly.type
_entity_poly.pdbx_seq_one_letter_code
_entity_poly.pdbx_strand_id
1 'polypeptide(L)'
;MFTVILFATVIAAVIYLFFKEKPKNLPPGPPTAALPFFGHLLSLGKHPQETLSKWCSETQKAFLDDNYSARAQPFIFEEHFHGKGLTYADGERWSIHRKFAMATLKKFGMGKVFLQETILGEIQDIFAIIDKQKQKAINIKGLLTHGLSNIICGFAFGERFSHDYEEFQDVVNLIEECFSLGSHDSWITIFPL
;
A
#
# COMPACT_ATOMS: atom_id res chain seq x y z
N MET A 1 21.95 -37.55 -24.75
CA MET A 1 23.03 -36.54 -24.84
C MET A 1 22.50 -35.13 -24.56
N PHE A 2 21.50 -34.67 -25.33
CA PHE A 2 20.88 -33.35 -25.12
C PHE A 2 20.30 -33.13 -23.70
N THR A 3 19.58 -34.11 -23.14
CA THR A 3 19.01 -34.03 -21.79
C THR A 3 20.06 -33.91 -20.68
N VAL A 4 21.20 -34.59 -20.83
CA VAL A 4 22.32 -34.55 -19.87
C VAL A 4 23.03 -33.19 -19.92
N ILE A 5 23.24 -32.65 -21.12
CA ILE A 5 23.82 -31.31 -21.30
C ILE A 5 22.90 -30.24 -20.71
N LEU A 6 21.59 -30.33 -20.97
CA LEU A 6 20.60 -29.42 -20.38
C LEU A 6 20.61 -29.47 -18.84
N PHE A 7 20.71 -30.67 -18.26
CA PHE A 7 20.74 -30.82 -16.81
C PHE A 7 22.03 -30.24 -16.20
N ALA A 8 23.17 -30.49 -16.86
CA ALA A 8 24.46 -29.96 -16.43
C ALA A 8 24.52 -28.43 -16.51
N THR A 9 23.96 -27.82 -17.56
CA THR A 9 23.91 -26.36 -17.70
C THR A 9 22.99 -25.72 -16.66
N VAL A 10 21.85 -26.34 -16.36
CA VAL A 10 20.95 -25.87 -15.28
C VAL A 10 21.65 -25.96 -13.92
N ILE A 11 22.33 -27.05 -13.59
CA ILE A 11 23.09 -27.19 -12.34
C ILE A 11 24.20 -26.13 -12.25
N ALA A 12 24.98 -25.95 -13.33
CA ALA A 12 26.03 -24.94 -13.36
C ALA A 12 25.48 -23.52 -13.18
N ALA A 13 24.32 -23.20 -13.79
CA ALA A 13 23.63 -21.93 -13.61
C ALA A 13 23.14 -21.75 -12.17
N VAL A 14 22.56 -22.78 -11.55
CA VAL A 14 22.11 -22.74 -10.14
C VAL A 14 23.31 -22.51 -9.21
N ILE A 15 24.41 -23.26 -9.39
CA ILE A 15 25.65 -23.07 -8.63
C ILE A 15 26.17 -21.64 -8.80
N TYR A 16 26.24 -21.15 -10.04
CA TYR A 16 26.65 -19.77 -10.31
C TYR A 16 25.78 -18.73 -9.58
N LEU A 17 24.46 -18.92 -9.55
CA LEU A 17 23.54 -18.04 -8.84
C LEU A 17 23.76 -18.06 -7.31
N PHE A 18 24.10 -19.22 -6.73
CA PHE A 18 24.42 -19.34 -5.30
C PHE A 18 25.75 -18.66 -4.92
N PHE A 19 26.75 -18.70 -5.80
CA PHE A 19 28.08 -18.14 -5.53
C PHE A 19 28.27 -16.70 -6.03
N LYS A 20 27.25 -16.10 -6.67
CA LYS A 20 27.30 -14.69 -7.06
C LYS A 20 27.42 -13.81 -5.82
N GLU A 21 28.54 -13.09 -5.71
CA GLU A 21 28.78 -12.21 -4.57
C GLU A 21 27.67 -11.17 -4.41
N LYS A 22 27.19 -11.03 -3.17
CA LYS A 22 26.27 -9.95 -2.81
C LYS A 22 27.04 -8.62 -2.79
N PRO A 23 26.43 -7.51 -3.23
CA PRO A 23 27.05 -6.19 -3.13
C PRO A 23 27.45 -5.88 -1.68
N LYS A 24 28.67 -5.37 -1.49
CA LYS A 24 29.30 -5.16 -0.17
C LYS A 24 28.59 -4.13 0.72
N ASN A 25 27.73 -3.29 0.14
CA ASN A 25 27.07 -2.17 0.83
C ASN A 25 25.58 -2.43 1.10
N LEU A 26 25.12 -3.68 1.02
CA LEU A 26 23.75 -3.99 1.38
C LEU A 26 23.53 -3.85 2.88
N PRO A 27 22.34 -3.41 3.32
CA PRO A 27 21.97 -3.46 4.72
C PRO A 27 22.04 -4.90 5.25
N PRO A 28 22.22 -5.09 6.57
CA PRO A 28 22.18 -6.42 7.17
C PRO A 28 20.85 -7.09 6.81
N GLY A 29 20.93 -8.19 6.08
CA GLY A 29 19.79 -9.01 5.72
C GLY A 29 19.55 -10.12 6.74
N PRO A 30 18.50 -10.94 6.53
CA PRO A 30 18.27 -12.11 7.35
C PRO A 30 19.51 -13.01 7.38
N PRO A 31 19.80 -13.66 8.52
CA PRO A 31 20.98 -14.54 8.66
C PRO A 31 20.88 -15.82 7.83
N THR A 32 19.73 -16.10 7.20
CA THR A 32 19.51 -17.29 6.37
C THR A 32 20.07 -17.12 4.97
N ALA A 33 20.52 -18.23 4.35
CA ALA A 33 20.92 -18.21 2.95
C ALA A 33 19.70 -17.96 2.05
N ALA A 34 19.81 -17.00 1.12
CA ALA A 34 18.81 -16.79 0.09
C ALA A 34 18.97 -17.89 -0.98
N LEU A 35 17.88 -18.60 -1.29
CA LEU A 35 17.87 -19.56 -2.39
C LEU A 35 17.71 -18.83 -3.74
N PRO A 36 18.28 -19.36 -4.84
CA PRO A 36 17.97 -18.91 -6.19
C PRO A 36 16.45 -18.96 -6.41
N PHE A 37 15.92 -17.91 -7.04
CA PHE A 37 14.50 -17.70 -7.35
C PHE A 37 13.57 -17.48 -6.14
N PHE A 38 13.73 -18.25 -5.05
CA PHE A 38 12.85 -18.14 -3.87
C PHE A 38 13.33 -17.15 -2.81
N GLY A 39 14.57 -16.66 -2.91
CA GLY A 39 15.14 -15.73 -1.95
C GLY A 39 15.06 -16.26 -0.51
N HIS A 40 14.51 -15.45 0.40
CA HIS A 40 14.31 -15.82 1.81
C HIS A 40 12.89 -16.34 2.09
N LEU A 41 12.09 -16.66 1.08
CA LEU A 41 10.68 -17.06 1.27
C LEU A 41 10.52 -18.22 2.26
N LEU A 42 11.40 -19.23 2.16
CA LEU A 42 11.37 -20.39 3.06
C LEU A 42 11.76 -20.05 4.51
N SER A 43 12.39 -18.91 4.74
CA SER A 43 12.81 -18.46 6.08
C SER A 43 11.69 -17.76 6.86
N LEU A 44 10.54 -17.49 6.22
CA LEU A 44 9.40 -16.81 6.85
C LEU A 44 8.66 -17.68 7.89
N GLY A 45 8.82 -19.00 7.83
CA GLY A 45 8.21 -19.92 8.79
C GLY A 45 6.68 -19.89 8.80
N LYS A 46 6.10 -20.29 9.95
CA LYS A 46 4.63 -20.42 10.13
C LYS A 46 3.91 -19.08 10.32
N HIS A 47 4.65 -18.04 10.74
CA HIS A 47 4.12 -16.71 11.07
C HIS A 47 4.90 -15.62 10.32
N PRO A 48 4.72 -15.52 8.97
CA PRO A 48 5.51 -14.65 8.11
C PRO A 48 5.49 -13.17 8.56
N GLN A 49 4.34 -12.69 9.05
CA GLN A 49 4.17 -11.31 9.53
C GLN A 49 5.09 -10.96 10.71
N GLU A 50 5.33 -11.90 11.63
CA GLU A 50 6.19 -11.67 12.79
C GLU A 50 7.67 -11.64 12.36
N THR A 51 8.06 -12.55 11.48
CA THR A 51 9.41 -12.60 10.91
C THR A 51 9.72 -11.35 10.08
N LEU A 52 8.80 -10.93 9.21
CA LEU A 52 8.94 -9.69 8.43
C LEU A 52 8.99 -8.45 9.32
N SER A 53 8.17 -8.39 10.38
CA SER A 53 8.20 -7.29 11.35
C SER A 53 9.55 -7.21 12.06
N LYS A 54 10.11 -8.36 12.48
CA LYS A 54 11.45 -8.43 13.07
C LYS A 54 12.52 -7.92 12.11
N TRP A 55 12.54 -8.40 10.86
CA TRP A 55 13.51 -7.94 9.87
C TRP A 55 13.36 -6.45 9.57
N CYS A 56 12.12 -5.95 9.48
CA CYS A 56 11.83 -4.54 9.28
C CYS A 56 12.39 -3.67 10.44
N SER A 57 12.30 -4.15 11.68
CA SER A 57 12.87 -3.45 12.84
C SER A 57 14.40 -3.37 12.79
N GLU A 58 15.06 -4.41 12.26
CA GLU A 58 16.51 -4.45 12.08
C GLU A 58 16.96 -3.52 10.95
N THR A 59 16.15 -3.39 9.89
CA THR A 59 16.41 -2.52 8.75
C THR A 59 15.79 -1.12 8.88
N GLN A 60 15.17 -0.78 10.01
CA GLN A 60 14.39 0.45 10.15
C GLN A 60 15.22 1.72 9.88
N LYS A 61 16.51 1.68 10.24
CA LYS A 61 17.45 2.78 9.99
C LYS A 61 17.62 3.10 8.51
N ALA A 62 17.40 2.14 7.61
CA ALA A 62 17.48 2.36 6.16
C ALA A 62 16.37 3.32 5.66
N PHE A 63 15.20 3.35 6.31
CA PHE A 63 14.11 4.28 5.94
C PHE A 63 14.42 5.75 6.26
N LEU A 64 15.45 6.02 7.06
CA LEU A 64 15.91 7.38 7.37
C LEU A 64 16.96 7.88 6.37
N ASP A 65 17.52 6.99 5.56
CA ASP A 65 18.55 7.33 4.58
C ASP A 65 17.90 7.62 3.22
N ASP A 66 18.14 8.83 2.70
CA ASP A 66 17.62 9.31 1.43
C ASP A 66 18.01 8.41 0.24
N ASN A 67 19.09 7.63 0.35
CA ASN A 67 19.50 6.65 -0.65
C ASN A 67 18.45 5.54 -0.88
N TYR A 68 17.54 5.32 0.07
CA TYR A 68 16.47 4.33 0.00
C TYR A 68 15.07 4.97 -0.14
N SER A 69 15.01 6.22 -0.59
CA SER A 69 13.75 6.95 -0.81
C SER A 69 13.00 6.56 -2.09
N ALA A 70 13.63 5.77 -2.96
CA ALA A 70 13.05 5.31 -4.22
C ALA A 70 11.83 4.41 -3.99
N ARG A 71 10.87 4.45 -4.94
CA ARG A 71 9.63 3.66 -4.85
C ARG A 71 9.65 2.45 -5.76
N ALA A 72 9.38 1.28 -5.19
CA ALA A 72 9.10 0.08 -5.98
C ALA A 72 7.88 0.31 -6.89
N GLN A 73 7.95 -0.17 -8.13
CA GLN A 73 6.86 -0.16 -9.10
C GLN A 73 6.37 -1.58 -9.33
N PRO A 74 5.36 -2.06 -8.58
CA PRO A 74 4.78 -3.36 -8.88
C PRO A 74 4.10 -3.33 -10.25
N PHE A 75 4.23 -4.41 -11.02
CA PHE A 75 3.75 -4.50 -12.41
C PHE A 75 2.29 -4.04 -12.58
N ILE A 76 1.40 -4.51 -11.71
CA ILE A 76 -0.03 -4.15 -11.73
C ILE A 76 -0.22 -2.63 -11.61
N PHE A 77 0.54 -1.97 -10.73
CA PHE A 77 0.44 -0.54 -10.53
C PHE A 77 1.11 0.26 -11.65
N GLU A 78 2.17 -0.26 -12.25
CA GLU A 78 2.78 0.38 -13.41
C GLU A 78 1.86 0.34 -14.64
N GLU A 79 1.15 -0.77 -14.85
CA GLU A 79 0.17 -0.91 -15.94
C GLU A 79 -1.00 0.07 -15.78
N HIS A 80 -1.51 0.24 -14.56
CA HIS A 80 -2.69 1.09 -14.31
C HIS A 80 -2.36 2.57 -14.10
N PHE A 81 -1.25 2.89 -13.43
CA PHE A 81 -0.90 4.25 -13.03
C PHE A 81 0.26 4.84 -13.84
N HIS A 82 1.01 4.04 -14.61
CA HIS A 82 2.14 4.48 -15.45
C HIS A 82 3.15 5.36 -14.70
N GLY A 83 3.51 4.94 -13.47
CA GLY A 83 4.41 5.69 -12.58
C GLY A 83 3.91 7.10 -12.24
N LYS A 84 2.59 7.35 -12.19
CA LYS A 84 1.98 8.62 -11.77
C LYS A 84 1.39 8.54 -10.36
N GLY A 85 0.94 9.68 -9.84
CA GLY A 85 0.36 9.80 -8.50
C GLY A 85 1.39 10.03 -7.39
N LEU A 86 0.99 9.82 -6.14
CA LEU A 86 1.81 10.07 -4.94
C LEU A 86 2.41 8.80 -4.34
N THR A 87 1.77 7.66 -4.58
CA THR A 87 2.11 6.36 -4.00
C THR A 87 3.18 5.64 -4.79
N TYR A 88 3.09 5.68 -6.13
CA TYR A 88 3.98 4.96 -7.04
C TYR A 88 4.89 5.86 -7.87
N ALA A 89 4.62 7.16 -8.06
CA ALA A 89 5.62 7.99 -8.75
C ALA A 89 6.96 8.00 -8.00
N ASP A 90 8.07 8.09 -8.74
CA ASP A 90 9.43 8.16 -8.18
C ASP A 90 10.21 9.39 -8.71
N GLY A 91 11.32 9.72 -8.05
CA GLY A 91 12.25 10.78 -8.45
C GLY A 91 11.62 12.17 -8.52
N GLU A 92 11.96 12.93 -9.56
CA GLU A 92 11.49 14.31 -9.75
C GLU A 92 9.96 14.40 -9.85
N ARG A 93 9.34 13.43 -10.52
CA ARG A 93 7.88 13.39 -10.71
C ARG A 93 7.16 13.29 -9.37
N TRP A 94 7.62 12.40 -8.49
CA TRP A 94 7.10 12.28 -7.12
C TRP A 94 7.25 13.59 -6.35
N SER A 95 8.42 14.22 -6.44
CA SER A 95 8.70 15.49 -5.75
C SER A 95 7.72 16.59 -6.18
N ILE A 96 7.44 16.71 -7.48
CA ILE A 96 6.47 17.66 -8.03
C ILE A 96 5.06 17.35 -7.50
N HIS A 97 4.58 16.12 -7.65
CA HIS A 97 3.23 15.73 -7.19
C HIS A 97 3.07 15.95 -5.69
N ARG A 98 4.06 15.58 -4.88
CA ARG A 98 4.03 15.74 -3.42
C ARG A 98 4.01 17.21 -3.02
N LYS A 99 4.87 18.04 -3.60
CA LYS A 99 4.88 19.49 -3.32
C LYS A 99 3.55 20.13 -3.66
N PHE A 100 2.99 19.81 -4.83
CA PHE A 100 1.68 20.29 -5.25
C PHE A 100 0.58 19.84 -4.28
N ALA A 101 0.45 18.54 -4.01
CA ALA A 101 -0.58 18.00 -3.14
C ALA A 101 -0.51 18.58 -1.72
N MET A 102 0.69 18.66 -1.13
CA MET A 102 0.88 19.23 0.21
C MET A 102 0.56 20.73 0.26
N ALA A 103 0.94 21.49 -0.77
CA ALA A 103 0.60 22.92 -0.85
C ALA A 103 -0.91 23.11 -0.98
N THR A 104 -1.57 22.33 -1.83
CA THR A 104 -3.02 22.37 -2.05
C THR A 104 -3.80 21.97 -0.80
N LEU A 105 -3.43 20.87 -0.14
CA LEU A 105 -4.07 20.43 1.11
C LEU A 105 -3.95 21.49 2.22
N LYS A 106 -2.78 22.11 2.38
CA LYS A 106 -2.59 23.22 3.34
C LYS A 106 -3.45 24.44 3.00
N LYS A 107 -3.62 24.76 1.71
CA LYS A 107 -4.51 25.85 1.26
C LYS A 107 -5.97 25.55 1.59
N PHE A 108 -6.42 24.32 1.37
CA PHE A 108 -7.78 23.88 1.69
C PHE A 108 -8.04 23.64 3.19
N GLY A 109 -7.07 23.92 4.05
CA GLY A 109 -7.28 23.91 5.50
C GLY A 109 -6.97 22.59 6.19
N MET A 110 -6.20 21.70 5.55
CA MET A 110 -5.58 20.57 6.24
C MET A 110 -4.74 21.08 7.43
N GLY A 111 -5.03 20.59 8.63
CA GLY A 111 -4.40 21.06 9.87
C GLY A 111 -4.95 22.40 10.41
N LYS A 112 -6.08 22.88 9.88
CA LYS A 112 -6.80 24.07 10.38
C LYS A 112 -8.16 23.66 10.97
N VAL A 113 -8.80 24.63 11.64
CA VAL A 113 -10.13 24.49 12.27
C VAL A 113 -11.20 23.96 11.32
N PHE A 114 -11.17 24.36 10.04
CA PHE A 114 -12.14 23.90 9.03
C PHE A 114 -12.20 22.37 8.87
N LEU A 115 -11.04 21.68 8.88
CA LEU A 115 -11.00 20.21 8.83
C LEU A 115 -11.67 19.60 10.07
N GLN A 116 -11.42 20.18 11.24
CA GLN A 116 -12.04 19.73 12.48
C GLN A 116 -13.55 19.91 12.46
N GLU A 117 -14.06 21.06 12.00
CA GLU A 117 -15.50 21.31 11.85
C GLU A 117 -16.14 20.33 10.87
N THR A 118 -15.48 20.04 9.75
CA THR A 118 -15.94 19.05 8.77
C THR A 118 -16.04 17.64 9.39
N ILE A 119 -15.01 17.23 10.13
CA ILE A 119 -15.00 15.93 10.83
C ILE A 119 -16.11 15.87 11.88
N LEU A 120 -16.26 16.92 12.69
CA LEU A 120 -17.28 16.97 13.74
C LEU A 120 -18.70 16.96 13.16
N GLY A 121 -18.93 17.66 12.04
CA GLY A 121 -20.20 17.62 11.32
C GLY A 121 -20.55 16.21 10.84
N GLU A 122 -19.59 15.51 10.23
CA GLU A 122 -19.81 14.12 9.78
C GLU A 122 -20.10 13.17 10.96
N ILE A 123 -19.41 13.35 12.09
CA ILE A 123 -19.66 12.56 13.30
C ILE A 123 -21.07 12.81 13.85
N GLN A 124 -21.54 14.06 13.84
CA GLN A 124 -22.90 14.40 14.27
C GLN A 124 -23.95 13.74 13.37
N ASP A 125 -23.75 13.75 12.05
CA ASP A 125 -24.64 13.09 11.09
C ASP A 125 -24.70 11.57 11.32
N ILE A 126 -23.54 10.95 11.56
CA ILE A 126 -23.43 9.52 11.90
C ILE A 126 -24.21 9.20 13.19
N PHE A 127 -24.06 9.99 14.25
CA PHE A 127 -24.82 9.78 15.49
C PHE A 127 -26.33 9.93 15.26
N ALA A 128 -26.75 10.92 14.47
CA ALA A 128 -28.16 11.10 14.13
C ALA A 128 -28.74 9.89 13.36
N ILE A 129 -27.95 9.24 12.49
CA ILE A 129 -28.35 8.01 11.79
C ILE A 129 -28.49 6.85 12.79
N ILE A 130 -27.52 6.69 13.70
CA ILE A 130 -27.55 5.66 14.74
C ILE A 130 -28.78 5.81 15.63
N ASP A 131 -29.06 7.02 16.09
CA ASP A 131 -30.21 7.32 16.96
C ASP A 131 -31.55 7.03 16.26
N LYS A 132 -31.64 7.29 14.94
CA LYS A 132 -32.85 6.98 14.14
C LYS A 132 -33.12 5.49 14.00
N GLN A 133 -32.10 4.63 14.02
CA GLN A 133 -32.25 3.20 13.77
C GLN A 133 -32.77 2.37 14.97
N LYS A 134 -33.01 3.00 16.14
CA LYS A 134 -33.76 2.47 17.31
C LYS A 134 -33.72 0.94 17.48
N GLN A 135 -32.57 0.42 17.92
CA GLN A 135 -32.30 -1.00 18.25
C GLN A 135 -32.21 -2.00 17.08
N LYS A 136 -32.17 -1.56 15.82
CA LYS A 136 -31.80 -2.43 14.71
C LYS A 136 -30.28 -2.64 14.65
N ALA A 137 -29.85 -3.78 14.12
CA ALA A 137 -28.45 -4.03 13.84
C ALA A 137 -27.95 -3.02 12.79
N ILE A 138 -26.84 -2.35 13.09
CA ILE A 138 -26.25 -1.30 12.24
C ILE A 138 -24.88 -1.78 11.78
N ASN A 139 -24.59 -1.65 10.47
CA ASN A 139 -23.23 -1.82 9.96
C ASN A 139 -22.40 -0.56 10.22
N ILE A 140 -21.73 -0.52 11.39
CA ILE A 140 -20.89 0.61 11.79
C ILE A 140 -19.72 0.82 10.81
N LYS A 141 -19.13 -0.26 10.28
CA LYS A 141 -18.01 -0.17 9.33
C LYS A 141 -18.43 0.62 8.09
N GLY A 142 -19.54 0.25 7.45
CA GLY A 142 -20.03 0.94 6.25
C GLY A 142 -20.34 2.42 6.50
N LEU A 143 -20.98 2.72 7.64
CA LEU A 143 -21.31 4.09 8.03
C LEU A 143 -20.07 4.96 8.24
N LEU A 144 -19.03 4.42 8.88
CA LEU A 144 -17.74 5.10 9.05
C LEU A 144 -17.00 5.26 7.72
N THR A 145 -16.96 4.23 6.87
CA THR A 145 -16.32 4.30 5.54
C THR A 145 -16.97 5.38 4.68
N HIS A 146 -18.31 5.46 4.69
CA HIS A 146 -19.04 6.50 3.98
C HIS A 146 -18.68 7.90 4.52
N GLY A 147 -18.69 8.08 5.85
CA GLY A 147 -18.35 9.38 6.44
C GLY A 147 -16.92 9.82 6.16
N LEU A 148 -15.96 8.90 6.23
CA LEU A 148 -14.56 9.18 5.84
C LEU A 148 -14.44 9.55 4.37
N SER A 149 -15.18 8.85 3.50
CA SER A 149 -15.21 9.14 2.06
C SER A 149 -15.80 10.53 1.80
N ASN A 150 -16.86 10.92 2.51
CA ASN A 150 -17.45 12.26 2.45
C ASN A 150 -16.48 13.36 2.87
N ILE A 151 -15.69 13.14 3.93
CA ILE A 151 -14.65 14.10 4.34
C ILE A 151 -13.64 14.24 3.18
N ILE A 152 -13.15 13.14 2.62
CA ILE A 152 -12.19 13.19 1.50
C ILE A 152 -12.79 13.88 0.26
N CYS A 153 -14.03 13.55 -0.11
CA CYS A 153 -14.75 14.17 -1.23
C CYS A 153 -15.00 15.66 -1.00
N GLY A 154 -15.34 16.06 0.22
CA GLY A 154 -15.47 17.47 0.58
C GLY A 154 -14.15 18.24 0.38
N PHE A 155 -13.01 17.60 0.66
CA PHE A 155 -11.69 18.20 0.41
C PHE A 155 -11.26 18.17 -1.07
N ALA A 156 -11.57 17.09 -1.79
CA ALA A 156 -11.11 16.89 -3.15
C ALA A 156 -12.00 17.58 -4.19
N PHE A 157 -13.31 17.53 -3.99
CA PHE A 157 -14.34 17.97 -4.93
C PHE A 157 -15.16 19.16 -4.42
N GLY A 158 -15.09 19.47 -3.12
CA GLY A 158 -15.90 20.54 -2.52
C GLY A 158 -17.35 20.14 -2.23
N GLU A 159 -17.70 18.87 -2.43
CA GLU A 159 -19.06 18.35 -2.29
C GLU A 159 -19.11 17.16 -1.31
N ARG A 160 -20.24 17.06 -0.61
CA ARG A 160 -20.57 15.94 0.29
C ARG A 160 -21.74 15.19 -0.30
N PHE A 161 -21.71 13.86 -0.21
CA PHE A 161 -22.77 12.99 -0.68
C PHE A 161 -23.68 12.58 0.49
N SER A 162 -24.98 12.48 0.23
CA SER A 162 -25.93 12.01 1.23
C SER A 162 -25.63 10.55 1.57
N HIS A 163 -25.80 10.17 2.84
CA HIS A 163 -25.71 8.77 3.27
C HIS A 163 -26.73 7.85 2.59
N ASP A 164 -27.83 8.42 2.09
CA ASP A 164 -28.87 7.68 1.35
C ASP A 164 -28.61 7.60 -0.16
N TYR A 165 -27.49 8.16 -0.65
CA TYR A 165 -27.18 8.19 -2.08
C TYR A 165 -26.52 6.88 -2.53
N GLU A 166 -27.33 5.99 -3.08
CA GLU A 166 -26.96 4.63 -3.49
C GLU A 166 -25.75 4.58 -4.43
N GLU A 167 -25.69 5.48 -5.42
CA GLU A 167 -24.60 5.55 -6.39
C GLU A 167 -23.23 5.82 -5.75
N PHE A 168 -23.19 6.61 -4.67
CA PHE A 168 -21.94 6.85 -3.93
C PHE A 168 -21.57 5.66 -3.05
N GLN A 169 -22.56 4.95 -2.48
CA GLN A 169 -22.29 3.70 -1.76
C GLN A 169 -21.66 2.65 -2.70
N ASP A 170 -22.13 2.55 -3.95
CA ASP A 170 -21.54 1.66 -4.95
C ASP A 170 -20.08 2.01 -5.25
N VAL A 171 -19.75 3.30 -5.39
CA VAL A 171 -18.38 3.75 -5.57
C VAL A 171 -17.50 3.37 -4.37
N VAL A 172 -17.99 3.57 -3.14
CA VAL A 172 -17.26 3.21 -1.93
C VAL A 172 -17.04 1.69 -1.85
N ASN A 173 -18.05 0.88 -2.18
CA ASN A 173 -17.96 -0.57 -2.20
C ASN A 173 -16.97 -1.07 -3.26
N LEU A 174 -16.97 -0.46 -4.45
CA LEU A 174 -16.02 -0.79 -5.53
C LEU A 174 -14.58 -0.48 -5.10
N ILE A 175 -14.36 0.66 -4.44
CA ILE A 175 -13.05 1.02 -3.90
C ILE A 175 -12.60 0.00 -2.85
N GLU A 176 -13.50 -0.39 -1.94
CA GLU A 176 -13.22 -1.43 -0.94
C GLU A 176 -12.85 -2.77 -1.58
N GLU A 177 -13.56 -3.18 -2.64
CA GLU A 177 -13.25 -4.37 -3.42
C GLU A 177 -11.85 -4.28 -4.07
N CYS A 178 -11.51 -3.15 -4.71
CA CYS A 178 -10.18 -2.93 -5.26
C CYS A 178 -9.06 -3.05 -4.20
N PHE A 179 -9.28 -2.51 -3.00
CA PHE A 179 -8.33 -2.66 -1.88
C PHE A 179 -8.24 -4.11 -1.37
N SER A 180 -9.35 -4.84 -1.37
CA SER A 180 -9.38 -6.25 -0.95
C SER A 180 -8.56 -7.12 -1.91
N LEU A 181 -8.68 -6.91 -3.22
CA LEU A 181 -7.89 -7.61 -4.24
C LEU A 181 -6.39 -7.31 -4.11
N GLY A 182 -6.04 -6.03 -3.87
CA GLY A 182 -4.66 -5.62 -3.65
C GLY A 182 -4.02 -6.20 -2.38
N SER A 183 -4.82 -6.61 -1.39
CA SER A 183 -4.34 -7.14 -0.11
C SER A 183 -4.34 -8.66 -0.02
N HIS A 184 -5.32 -9.36 -0.62
CA HIS A 184 -5.43 -10.82 -0.57
C HIS A 184 -4.57 -11.54 -1.62
N ASP A 185 -4.28 -10.93 -2.77
CA ASP A 185 -3.51 -11.54 -3.86
C ASP A 185 -2.05 -11.04 -3.94
N SER A 186 -1.58 -10.36 -2.89
CA SER A 186 -0.40 -9.48 -2.94
C SER A 186 0.97 -10.16 -2.97
N TRP A 187 1.06 -11.46 -3.26
CA TRP A 187 2.36 -12.08 -3.47
C TRP A 187 3.00 -11.57 -4.77
N ILE A 188 2.20 -11.33 -5.80
CA ILE A 188 2.64 -10.76 -7.11
C ILE A 188 3.10 -9.29 -6.95
N THR A 189 2.53 -8.57 -5.98
CA THR A 189 2.87 -7.16 -5.70
C THR A 189 4.12 -7.00 -4.84
N ILE A 190 4.40 -7.97 -3.96
CA ILE A 190 5.53 -7.93 -3.02
C ILE A 190 6.80 -8.53 -3.65
N PHE A 191 6.67 -9.57 -4.47
CA PHE A 191 7.80 -10.25 -5.09
C PHE A 191 7.82 -9.97 -6.59
N PRO A 192 8.85 -9.28 -7.11
CA PRO A 192 9.05 -9.23 -8.55
C PRO A 192 9.36 -10.65 -9.04
N LEU A 193 8.45 -11.24 -9.81
CA LEU A 193 8.70 -12.46 -10.58
C LEU A 193 9.64 -12.17 -11.76
#